data_AF-A0A1M6NYU8-F1
#
_entry.id   AF-A0A1M6NYU8-F1
#
_cell.length_a   1.000
_cell.length_b   1.000
_cell.length_c   1.000
_cell.angle_alpha   90.00
_cell.angle_beta   90.00
_cell.angle_gamma   90.00
#
_symmetry.space_group_name_H-M   'P 1'
#
loop_
_entity.id
_entity.type
_entity.pdbx_description
1 polymer ?
#
loop_
_entity_poly.entity_id
_entity_poly.type
_entity_poly.pdbx_seq_one_letter_code
_entity_poly.pdbx_strand_id
1 'polypeptide(L)'
;MQIHVVQPGQSIFEIAQIYNSTVSAIVSANEIPNPNQLVVGQTMVIPIVGSFYWVQPGDSLYSIGQRFGISYQELARINQISVTQPLPIGLRLYIPPRPRTEAEINAYVEPLGGTVSPALEQAARKAAPYLTYLAPFSYQIQRDGTLREPPLNNFPAIAQANNAALMMVVTNLEEGQFSAELGRIVLTNEEVQNRLLDNIIATARRVNYRDVHFDMEFLPPELRENYNAFLRKAKTRLSAEGLLMSTALAPKTSAAQRGAWYEAHDYRAHGEIADFVVLMTYEWGYSGGPPMAVSPIGPVRQVIEYALTEMPASKIMMGQNLYGYDWTLPYVPGGPYARAVSPQRAIEIAAENNVPIRYDNTAQAPYFDYTDNEGRQHRVWFEDARSIQAKFNLVKELGLRGVSYWKLGLSFPQNWLLIEENFDVVKR
;
A
#
# COMPACT_ATOMS: atom_id res chain seq x y z
N MET A 1 7.42 8.86 15.79
CA MET A 1 6.00 8.61 16.06
C MET A 1 5.80 7.30 16.79
N GLN A 2 4.80 7.24 17.67
CA GLN A 2 4.49 6.04 18.47
C GLN A 2 3.16 5.44 18.03
N ILE A 3 3.08 4.12 17.90
CA ILE A 3 1.78 3.42 17.74
C ILE A 3 1.27 3.03 19.13
N HIS A 4 0.05 3.44 19.46
CA HIS A 4 -0.65 3.06 20.67
C HIS A 4 -1.85 2.17 20.34
N VAL A 5 -2.08 1.13 21.15
CA VAL A 5 -3.23 0.24 21.04
C VAL A 5 -4.13 0.46 22.26
N VAL A 6 -5.37 0.90 22.03
CA VAL A 6 -6.34 1.19 23.09
C VAL A 6 -6.61 -0.07 23.92
N GLN A 7 -6.45 0.06 25.23
CA GLN A 7 -6.75 -0.96 26.24
C GLN A 7 -8.12 -0.71 26.88
N PRO A 8 -8.73 -1.74 27.51
CA PRO A 8 -9.98 -1.57 28.24
C PRO A 8 -9.94 -0.43 29.26
N GLY A 9 -10.95 0.44 29.21
CA GLY A 9 -11.10 1.56 30.14
C GLY A 9 -10.28 2.81 29.81
N GLN A 10 -9.40 2.79 28.80
CA GLN A 10 -8.60 3.97 28.45
C GLN A 10 -9.44 5.05 27.76
N SER A 11 -9.25 6.27 28.21
CA SER A 11 -9.73 7.49 27.56
C SER A 11 -8.64 8.16 26.73
N ILE A 12 -9.04 8.97 25.75
CA ILE A 12 -8.10 9.76 24.95
C ILE A 12 -7.27 10.74 25.80
N PHE A 13 -7.83 11.18 26.93
CA PHE A 13 -7.16 12.06 27.89
C PHE A 13 -6.01 11.34 28.60
N GLU A 14 -6.25 10.13 29.11
CA GLU A 14 -5.21 9.31 29.74
C GLU A 14 -4.10 8.97 28.74
N ILE A 15 -4.46 8.63 27.50
CA ILE A 15 -3.48 8.36 26.44
C ILE A 15 -2.62 9.61 26.19
N ALA A 16 -3.23 10.80 26.08
CA ALA A 16 -2.49 12.04 25.91
C ALA A 16 -1.51 12.29 27.06
N GLN A 17 -1.93 12.03 28.31
CA GLN A 17 -1.07 12.17 29.49
C GLN A 17 0.10 11.17 29.49
N ILE A 18 -0.13 9.90 29.14
CA ILE A 18 0.91 8.85 29.08
C ILE A 18 2.09 9.29 28.19
N TYR A 19 1.78 9.94 27.07
CA TYR A 19 2.75 10.33 26.05
C TYR A 19 3.18 11.80 26.12
N ASN A 20 2.70 12.57 27.10
CA ASN A 20 2.93 14.02 27.19
C ASN A 20 2.54 14.75 25.88
N SER A 21 1.38 14.39 25.33
CA SER A 21 0.78 14.98 24.13
C SER A 21 -0.54 15.67 24.48
N THR A 22 -1.26 16.18 23.49
CA THR A 22 -2.59 16.78 23.68
C THR A 22 -3.67 15.94 23.00
N VAL A 23 -4.88 15.96 23.55
CA VAL A 23 -6.05 15.32 22.92
C VAL A 23 -6.24 15.84 21.51
N SER A 24 -6.16 17.17 21.30
CA SER A 24 -6.31 17.78 19.99
C SER A 24 -5.27 17.25 18.99
N ALA A 25 -4.00 17.15 19.38
CA ALA A 25 -2.95 16.65 18.49
C ALA A 25 -3.22 15.19 18.08
N ILE A 26 -3.59 14.33 19.03
CA ILE A 26 -3.89 12.92 18.74
C ILE A 26 -5.13 12.79 17.85
N VAL A 27 -6.20 13.51 18.16
CA VAL A 27 -7.46 13.47 17.40
C VAL A 27 -7.25 13.95 15.97
N SER A 28 -6.57 15.08 15.78
CA SER A 28 -6.30 15.62 14.44
C SER A 28 -5.38 14.72 13.62
N ALA A 29 -4.32 14.16 14.22
CA ALA A 29 -3.39 13.27 13.51
C ALA A 29 -4.06 11.98 13.03
N ASN A 30 -5.01 11.45 13.81
CA ASN A 30 -5.66 10.17 13.51
C ASN A 30 -7.05 10.32 12.87
N GLU A 31 -7.48 11.55 12.61
CA GLU A 31 -8.85 11.91 12.19
C GLU A 31 -9.90 11.13 13.00
N ILE A 32 -9.74 11.02 14.33
CA ILE A 32 -10.57 10.14 15.18
C ILE A 32 -12.03 10.60 15.09
N PRO A 33 -12.96 9.75 14.59
CA PRO A 33 -14.34 10.17 14.33
C PRO A 33 -15.09 10.49 15.63
N ASN A 34 -14.87 9.69 16.68
CA ASN A 34 -15.45 9.93 18.00
C ASN A 34 -14.40 9.73 19.12
N PRO A 35 -13.77 10.81 19.62
CA PRO A 35 -12.73 10.70 20.65
C PRO A 35 -13.25 10.25 22.03
N ASN A 36 -14.57 10.29 22.25
CA ASN A 36 -15.19 9.86 23.51
C ASN A 36 -15.59 8.38 23.52
N GLN A 37 -15.44 7.68 22.39
CA GLN A 37 -15.83 6.28 22.24
C GLN A 37 -14.71 5.51 21.52
N LEU A 38 -13.59 5.34 22.22
CA LEU A 38 -12.49 4.54 21.72
C LEU A 38 -12.85 3.05 21.75
N VAL A 39 -12.41 2.31 20.73
CA VAL A 39 -12.63 0.86 20.64
C VAL A 39 -11.42 0.13 21.19
N VAL A 40 -11.64 -0.87 22.06
CA VAL A 40 -10.55 -1.73 22.53
C VAL A 40 -9.85 -2.39 21.34
N GLY A 41 -8.53 -2.27 21.28
CA GLY A 41 -7.71 -2.77 20.17
C GLY A 41 -7.59 -1.82 18.97
N GLN A 42 -8.29 -0.69 18.96
CA GLN A 42 -8.06 0.41 18.01
C GLN A 42 -6.63 0.91 18.14
N THR A 43 -5.99 1.17 17.00
CA THR A 43 -4.67 1.79 16.99
C THR A 43 -4.75 3.27 16.70
N MET A 44 -3.81 4.03 17.25
CA MET A 44 -3.57 5.42 16.89
C MET A 44 -2.08 5.71 16.86
N VAL A 45 -1.69 6.65 16.02
CA VAL A 45 -0.35 7.21 15.96
C VAL A 45 -0.29 8.44 16.87
N ILE A 46 0.61 8.41 17.85
CA ILE A 46 0.85 9.54 18.74
C ILE A 46 1.92 10.43 18.10
N PRO A 47 1.61 11.72 17.84
CA PRO A 47 2.51 12.65 17.13
C PRO A 47 3.62 13.17 18.05
N ILE A 48 4.53 12.27 18.44
CA ILE A 48 5.74 12.56 19.21
C ILE A 48 6.99 12.17 18.41
N VAL A 49 8.09 12.85 18.71
CA VAL A 49 9.42 12.54 18.14
C VAL A 49 9.99 11.32 18.84
N GLY A 50 10.32 10.28 18.07
CA GLY A 50 10.74 8.99 18.61
C GLY A 50 9.55 8.17 19.11
N SER A 51 9.81 7.30 20.07
CA SER A 51 8.81 6.41 20.68
C SER A 51 9.19 6.07 22.12
N PHE A 52 8.26 5.47 22.86
CA PHE A 52 8.52 4.93 24.18
C PHE A 52 8.36 3.41 24.20
N TYR A 53 9.23 2.75 24.94
CA TYR A 53 9.20 1.32 25.20
C TYR A 53 9.02 1.07 26.69
N TRP A 54 8.09 0.19 27.05
CA TRP A 54 7.90 -0.27 28.41
C TRP A 54 8.55 -1.63 28.56
N VAL A 55 9.54 -1.72 29.45
CA VAL A 55 10.32 -2.94 29.71
C VAL A 55 9.37 -4.11 30.04
N GLN A 56 9.53 -5.21 29.31
CA GLN A 56 8.78 -6.45 29.46
C GLN A 56 9.59 -7.48 30.28
N PRO A 57 8.95 -8.54 30.80
CA PRO A 57 9.66 -9.64 31.45
C PRO A 57 10.73 -10.25 30.53
N GLY A 58 11.96 -10.37 31.04
CA GLY A 58 13.09 -10.93 30.29
C GLY A 58 13.89 -9.93 29.46
N ASP A 59 13.48 -8.65 29.44
CA ASP A 59 14.21 -7.62 28.70
C ASP A 59 15.55 -7.23 29.34
N SER A 60 16.47 -6.83 28.48
CA SER A 60 17.74 -6.18 28.82
C SER A 60 17.96 -5.00 27.88
N LEU A 61 18.86 -4.07 28.25
CA LEU A 61 19.26 -3.00 27.33
C LEU A 61 19.82 -3.56 26.01
N TYR A 62 20.46 -4.72 26.06
CA TYR A 62 20.96 -5.40 24.88
C TYR A 62 19.84 -5.91 23.98
N SER A 63 18.87 -6.67 24.53
CA SER A 63 17.75 -7.18 23.72
C SER A 63 16.87 -6.07 23.16
N ILE A 64 16.63 -5.01 23.95
CA ILE A 64 15.89 -3.82 23.50
C ILE A 64 16.70 -3.08 22.43
N GLY A 65 18.00 -2.87 22.65
CA GLY A 65 18.87 -2.23 21.68
C GLY A 65 18.85 -2.94 20.32
N GLN A 66 19.01 -4.27 20.32
CA GLN A 66 18.90 -5.10 19.11
C GLN A 66 17.54 -4.94 18.43
N ARG A 67 16.44 -4.99 19.19
CA ARG A 67 15.09 -4.79 18.67
C ARG A 67 14.91 -3.43 17.98
N PHE A 68 15.55 -2.39 18.52
CA PHE A 68 15.40 -1.03 18.02
C PHE A 68 16.49 -0.55 17.07
N GLY A 69 17.51 -1.38 16.80
CA GLY A 69 18.65 -1.00 15.97
C GLY A 69 19.53 0.08 16.61
N ILE A 70 19.60 0.11 17.94
CA ILE A 70 20.38 1.07 18.73
C ILE A 70 21.34 0.33 19.67
N SER A 71 22.56 0.82 19.85
CA SER A 71 23.48 0.19 20.81
C SER A 71 22.92 0.31 22.24
N TYR A 72 23.15 -0.70 23.06
CA TYR A 72 22.67 -0.69 24.45
C TYR A 72 23.32 0.44 25.27
N GLN A 73 24.55 0.83 24.95
CA GLN A 73 25.24 1.97 25.56
C GLN A 73 24.54 3.28 25.23
N GLU A 74 24.18 3.47 23.95
CA GLU A 74 23.48 4.67 23.52
C GLU A 74 22.06 4.73 24.10
N LEU A 75 21.35 3.60 24.13
CA LEU A 75 20.04 3.49 24.77
C LEU A 75 20.11 3.87 26.26
N ALA A 76 21.12 3.38 26.98
CA ALA A 76 21.35 3.72 28.38
C ALA A 76 21.67 5.22 28.57
N ARG A 77 22.55 5.76 27.72
CA ARG A 77 22.95 7.18 27.73
C ARG A 77 21.77 8.11 27.52
N ILE A 78 20.94 7.85 26.51
CA ILE A 78 19.74 8.64 26.19
C ILE A 78 18.73 8.60 27.33
N ASN A 79 18.58 7.45 27.98
CA ASN A 79 17.66 7.26 29.09
C ASN A 79 18.24 7.60 30.45
N GLN A 80 19.49 8.07 30.51
CA GLN A 80 20.18 8.47 31.74
C GLN A 80 20.20 7.35 32.80
N ILE A 81 20.40 6.09 32.36
CA ILE A 81 20.49 4.91 33.23
C ILE A 81 21.86 4.23 33.08
N SER A 82 22.27 3.45 34.08
CA SER A 82 23.53 2.70 34.01
C SER A 82 23.41 1.50 33.05
N VAL A 83 24.46 1.25 32.27
CA VAL A 83 24.54 0.09 31.35
C VAL A 83 24.49 -1.27 32.07
N THR A 84 24.77 -1.31 33.38
CA THR A 84 24.74 -2.53 34.20
C THR A 84 23.51 -2.62 35.10
N GLN A 85 22.61 -1.63 35.05
CA GLN A 85 21.42 -1.60 35.90
C GLN A 85 20.39 -2.64 35.42
N PRO A 86 19.88 -3.50 36.32
CA PRO A 86 18.72 -4.34 36.01
C PRO A 86 17.50 -3.49 35.64
N LEU A 87 16.77 -3.86 34.59
CA LEU A 87 15.60 -3.11 34.12
C LEU A 87 14.34 -3.59 34.85
N PRO A 88 13.66 -2.75 35.66
CA PRO A 88 12.38 -3.10 36.24
C PRO A 88 11.32 -3.23 35.14
N ILE A 89 10.46 -4.23 35.26
CA ILE A 89 9.29 -4.39 34.38
C ILE A 89 8.42 -3.12 34.48
N GLY A 90 8.00 -2.61 33.34
CA GLY A 90 7.22 -1.37 33.22
C GLY A 90 8.05 -0.09 33.23
N LEU A 91 9.39 -0.16 33.40
CA LEU A 91 10.25 1.00 33.21
C LEU A 91 10.05 1.56 31.79
N ARG A 92 9.75 2.86 31.69
CA ARG A 92 9.57 3.57 30.43
C ARG A 92 10.91 4.06 29.91
N LEU A 93 11.31 3.58 28.73
CA LEU A 93 12.48 4.00 28.00
C LEU A 93 12.08 4.82 26.79
N TYR A 94 12.72 5.96 26.58
CA TYR A 94 12.68 6.70 25.32
C TYR A 94 13.56 6.01 24.28
N ILE A 95 13.00 5.83 23.09
CA ILE A 95 13.67 5.32 21.91
C ILE A 95 13.71 6.46 20.88
N PRO A 96 14.90 6.94 20.49
CA PRO A 96 15.00 8.01 19.50
C PRO A 96 14.45 7.56 18.13
N PRO A 97 14.06 8.51 17.25
CA PRO A 97 13.71 8.18 15.88
C PRO A 97 14.82 7.39 15.20
N ARG A 98 14.44 6.41 14.38
CA ARG A 98 15.40 5.74 13.51
C ARG A 98 15.72 6.65 12.31
N PRO A 99 16.93 6.58 11.74
CA PRO A 99 17.20 7.19 10.46
C PRO A 99 16.17 6.73 9.43
N ARG A 100 15.63 7.69 8.69
CA ARG A 100 14.74 7.40 7.57
C ARG A 100 15.57 6.86 6.42
N THR A 101 14.97 5.98 5.64
CA THR A 101 15.55 5.46 4.40
C THR A 101 14.83 6.09 3.23
N GLU A 102 15.52 6.31 2.11
CA GLU A 102 14.82 6.74 0.90
C GLU A 102 13.84 5.66 0.44
N ALA A 103 12.68 6.09 -0.05
CA ALA A 103 11.71 5.21 -0.72
C ALA A 103 10.92 5.99 -1.77
N GLU A 104 10.57 5.31 -2.86
CA GLU A 104 9.57 5.81 -3.79
C GLU A 104 8.17 5.37 -3.36
N ILE A 105 7.23 6.30 -3.33
CA ILE A 105 5.84 6.04 -2.93
C ILE A 105 4.93 6.37 -4.09
N ASN A 106 4.11 5.42 -4.54
CA ASN A 106 3.03 5.70 -5.50
C ASN A 106 1.67 5.48 -4.86
N ALA A 107 0.65 6.16 -5.40
CA ALA A 107 -0.73 5.82 -5.11
C ALA A 107 -1.60 5.94 -6.35
N TYR A 108 -2.40 4.91 -6.60
CA TYR A 108 -3.43 4.91 -7.63
C TYR A 108 -4.62 5.76 -7.20
N VAL A 109 -5.19 6.49 -8.16
CA VAL A 109 -6.45 7.23 -7.98
C VAL A 109 -7.41 6.81 -9.08
N GLU A 110 -8.56 6.26 -8.70
CA GLU A 110 -9.52 5.70 -9.66
C GLU A 110 -10.85 6.47 -9.62
N PRO A 111 -11.06 7.40 -10.56
CA PRO A 111 -12.34 8.07 -10.74
C PRO A 111 -13.39 7.11 -11.28
N LEU A 112 -14.55 7.04 -10.62
CA LEU A 112 -15.69 6.24 -11.06
C LEU A 112 -16.76 7.15 -11.68
N GLY A 113 -17.46 6.67 -12.71
CA GLY A 113 -18.57 7.40 -13.32
C GLY A 113 -18.17 8.57 -14.23
N GLY A 114 -16.97 8.55 -14.81
CA GLY A 114 -16.52 9.52 -15.82
C GLY A 114 -16.17 10.91 -15.28
N THR A 115 -16.23 11.13 -13.97
CA THR A 115 -15.83 12.39 -13.32
C THR A 115 -15.00 12.13 -12.07
N VAL A 116 -14.18 13.10 -11.66
CA VAL A 116 -13.47 13.05 -10.38
C VAL A 116 -14.36 13.66 -9.30
N SER A 117 -14.69 12.90 -8.26
CA SER A 117 -15.47 13.42 -7.13
C SER A 117 -14.63 14.39 -6.27
N PRO A 118 -15.25 15.38 -5.61
CA PRO A 118 -14.52 16.29 -4.72
C PRO A 118 -13.78 15.56 -3.60
N ALA A 119 -14.35 14.47 -3.08
CA ALA A 119 -13.71 13.64 -2.06
C ALA A 119 -12.44 12.95 -2.58
N LEU A 120 -12.46 12.45 -3.83
CA LEU A 120 -11.30 11.81 -4.44
C LEU A 120 -10.19 12.83 -4.75
N GLU A 121 -10.56 14.02 -5.22
CA GLU A 121 -9.60 15.12 -5.42
C GLU A 121 -8.97 15.56 -4.09
N GLN A 122 -9.76 15.68 -3.02
CA GLN A 122 -9.26 16.00 -1.69
C GLN A 122 -8.34 14.91 -1.14
N ALA A 123 -8.65 13.63 -1.39
CA ALA A 123 -7.78 12.52 -1.02
C ALA A 123 -6.43 12.59 -1.76
N ALA A 124 -6.44 12.93 -3.06
CA ALA A 124 -5.22 13.19 -3.82
C ALA A 124 -4.41 14.35 -3.24
N ARG A 125 -5.05 15.48 -2.89
CA ARG A 125 -4.39 16.63 -2.25
C ARG A 125 -3.73 16.27 -0.92
N LYS A 126 -4.42 15.49 -0.07
CA LYS A 126 -3.89 15.05 1.23
C LYS A 126 -2.72 14.09 1.07
N ALA A 127 -2.76 13.20 0.08
CA ALA A 127 -1.73 12.18 -0.12
C ALA A 127 -0.49 12.71 -0.85
N ALA A 128 -0.64 13.64 -1.81
CA ALA A 128 0.43 14.11 -2.69
C ALA A 128 1.74 14.54 -2.00
N PRO A 129 1.75 15.20 -0.83
CA PRO A 129 2.98 15.49 -0.08
C PRO A 129 3.83 14.25 0.20
N TYR A 130 3.22 13.07 0.30
CA TYR A 130 3.87 11.79 0.62
C TYR A 130 4.13 10.92 -0.60
N LEU A 131 3.90 11.42 -1.82
CA LEU A 131 4.06 10.64 -3.05
C LEU A 131 5.29 11.06 -3.86
N THR A 132 5.92 10.07 -4.48
CA THR A 132 6.79 10.20 -5.65
C THR A 132 5.94 10.25 -6.91
N TYR A 133 4.92 9.39 -7.00
CA TYR A 133 4.03 9.29 -8.16
C TYR A 133 2.54 9.32 -7.76
N LEU A 134 1.76 10.13 -8.47
CA LEU A 134 0.29 10.04 -8.49
C LEU A 134 -0.14 9.33 -9.78
N ALA A 135 -0.92 8.26 -9.67
CA ALA A 135 -1.23 7.36 -10.77
C ALA A 135 -2.75 7.31 -11.09
N PRO A 136 -3.27 8.22 -11.94
CA PRO A 136 -4.66 8.16 -12.41
C PRO A 136 -4.96 6.87 -13.16
N PHE A 137 -5.90 6.08 -12.64
CA PHE A 137 -6.31 4.79 -13.18
C PHE A 137 -7.59 4.95 -14.02
N SER A 138 -7.61 4.61 -15.30
CA SER A 138 -6.48 4.27 -16.18
C SER A 138 -6.75 4.69 -17.62
N TYR A 139 -5.69 4.82 -18.41
CA TYR A 139 -5.78 4.90 -19.87
C TYR A 139 -6.02 3.50 -20.43
N GLN A 140 -7.18 3.30 -21.04
CA GLN A 140 -7.58 1.98 -21.50
C GLN A 140 -7.28 1.82 -22.99
N ILE A 141 -6.48 0.81 -23.31
CA ILE A 141 -6.08 0.50 -24.68
C ILE A 141 -7.33 0.14 -25.49
N GLN A 142 -7.47 0.70 -26.68
CA GLN A 142 -8.50 0.30 -27.65
C GLN A 142 -7.90 -0.66 -28.68
N ARG A 143 -8.74 -1.47 -29.33
CA ARG A 143 -8.31 -2.51 -30.28
C ARG A 143 -7.49 -1.99 -31.47
N ASP A 144 -7.63 -0.72 -31.81
CA ASP A 144 -6.89 -0.07 -32.89
C ASP A 144 -5.56 0.58 -32.45
N GLY A 145 -5.22 0.54 -31.16
CA GLY A 145 -4.05 1.19 -30.57
C GLY A 145 -4.28 2.63 -30.12
N THR A 146 -5.52 3.12 -30.11
CA THR A 146 -5.87 4.39 -29.43
C THR A 146 -6.06 4.19 -27.93
N LEU A 147 -6.21 5.28 -27.19
CA LEU A 147 -6.39 5.27 -25.73
C LEU A 147 -7.71 5.95 -25.36
N ARG A 148 -8.49 5.30 -24.50
CA ARG A 148 -9.58 5.96 -23.78
C ARG A 148 -9.01 6.56 -22.50
N GLU A 149 -9.01 7.89 -22.40
CA GLU A 149 -8.43 8.61 -21.28
C GLU A 149 -9.33 8.61 -20.02
N PRO A 150 -8.74 8.52 -18.81
CA PRO A 150 -9.48 8.75 -17.57
C PRO A 150 -9.64 10.27 -17.33
N PRO A 151 -10.65 10.69 -16.54
CA PRO A 151 -10.74 12.07 -16.13
C PRO A 151 -9.59 12.42 -15.18
N LEU A 152 -8.83 13.46 -15.51
CA LEU A 152 -7.67 13.88 -14.72
C LEU A 152 -7.97 15.03 -13.75
N ASN A 153 -8.98 15.85 -14.03
CA ASN A 153 -9.31 17.07 -13.30
C ASN A 153 -8.03 17.82 -12.85
N ASN A 154 -7.86 17.99 -11.54
CA ASN A 154 -6.75 18.75 -10.97
C ASN A 154 -5.54 17.89 -10.56
N PHE A 155 -5.54 16.59 -10.87
CA PHE A 155 -4.42 15.70 -10.50
C PHE A 155 -3.05 16.19 -11.02
N PRO A 156 -2.91 16.72 -12.25
CA PRO A 156 -1.63 17.27 -12.70
C PRO A 156 -1.12 18.43 -11.84
N ALA A 157 -1.99 19.40 -11.51
CA ALA A 157 -1.60 20.53 -10.68
C ALA A 157 -1.31 20.10 -9.23
N ILE A 158 -2.07 19.13 -8.71
CA ILE A 158 -1.84 18.56 -7.37
C ILE A 158 -0.47 17.88 -7.30
N ALA A 159 -0.11 17.07 -8.30
CA ALA A 159 1.19 16.41 -8.37
C ALA A 159 2.32 17.45 -8.46
N GLN A 160 2.20 18.41 -9.38
CA GLN A 160 3.18 19.48 -9.58
C GLN A 160 3.41 20.32 -8.31
N ALA A 161 2.34 20.71 -7.60
CA ALA A 161 2.44 21.51 -6.38
C ALA A 161 3.17 20.79 -5.22
N ASN A 162 3.34 19.47 -5.31
CA ASN A 162 3.95 18.64 -4.27
C ASN A 162 5.26 17.95 -4.73
N ASN A 163 5.82 18.39 -5.87
CA ASN A 163 7.00 17.78 -6.51
C ASN A 163 6.84 16.26 -6.71
N ALA A 164 5.60 15.82 -6.97
CA ALA A 164 5.30 14.46 -7.36
C ALA A 164 5.14 14.42 -8.88
N ALA A 165 5.57 13.32 -9.48
CA ALA A 165 5.35 13.05 -10.88
C ALA A 165 3.97 12.41 -11.11
N LEU A 166 3.44 12.57 -12.32
CA LEU A 166 2.36 11.72 -12.77
C LEU A 166 2.90 10.42 -13.38
N MET A 167 2.19 9.32 -13.09
CA MET A 167 2.40 7.99 -13.68
C MET A 167 1.21 7.62 -14.58
N MET A 168 1.48 7.33 -15.86
CA MET A 168 0.46 7.01 -16.86
C MET A 168 0.13 5.52 -16.77
N VAL A 169 -0.98 5.19 -16.11
CA VAL A 169 -1.42 3.79 -16.01
C VAL A 169 -2.12 3.38 -17.31
N VAL A 170 -1.57 2.39 -18.00
CA VAL A 170 -2.08 1.87 -19.27
C VAL A 170 -2.55 0.43 -19.07
N THR A 171 -3.84 0.16 -19.34
CA THR A 171 -4.46 -1.13 -19.07
C THR A 171 -5.09 -1.76 -20.31
N ASN A 172 -5.19 -3.10 -20.33
CA ASN A 172 -5.99 -3.86 -21.29
C ASN A 172 -7.42 -4.11 -20.76
N LEU A 173 -8.03 -3.11 -20.12
CA LEU A 173 -9.42 -3.15 -19.69
C LEU A 173 -10.37 -2.93 -20.88
N GLU A 174 -11.35 -3.81 -21.01
CA GLU A 174 -12.48 -3.70 -21.94
C GLU A 174 -13.76 -3.98 -21.15
N GLU A 175 -14.76 -3.10 -21.26
CA GLU A 175 -16.06 -3.28 -20.56
C GLU A 175 -15.97 -3.48 -19.03
N GLY A 176 -14.93 -2.91 -18.41
CA GLY A 176 -14.74 -2.96 -16.95
C GLY A 176 -14.07 -4.25 -16.43
N GLN A 177 -13.52 -5.08 -17.32
CA GLN A 177 -12.75 -6.27 -16.97
C GLN A 177 -11.47 -6.35 -17.82
N PHE A 178 -10.44 -7.05 -17.34
CA PHE A 178 -9.23 -7.28 -18.13
C PHE A 178 -9.53 -8.23 -19.29
N SER A 179 -9.08 -7.85 -20.49
CA SER A 179 -9.40 -8.58 -21.74
C SER A 179 -8.15 -9.27 -22.30
N ALA A 180 -8.19 -10.61 -22.25
CA ALA A 180 -7.19 -11.47 -22.85
C ALA A 180 -7.08 -11.26 -24.38
N GLU A 181 -8.21 -11.02 -25.05
CA GLU A 181 -8.27 -10.82 -26.49
C GLU A 181 -7.71 -9.46 -26.90
N LEU A 182 -8.03 -8.40 -26.15
CA LEU A 182 -7.39 -7.10 -26.35
C LEU A 182 -5.86 -7.20 -26.17
N GLY A 183 -5.42 -7.90 -25.12
CA GLY A 183 -4.01 -8.21 -24.91
C GLY A 183 -3.38 -8.92 -26.11
N ARG A 184 -4.07 -9.91 -26.70
CA ARG A 184 -3.61 -10.61 -27.90
C ARG A 184 -3.44 -9.67 -29.09
N ILE A 185 -4.44 -8.85 -29.38
CA ILE A 185 -4.40 -7.90 -30.50
C ILE A 185 -3.18 -6.97 -30.35
N VAL A 186 -2.99 -6.38 -29.17
CA VAL A 186 -1.87 -5.48 -28.90
C VAL A 186 -0.53 -6.20 -29.01
N LEU A 187 -0.40 -7.40 -28.47
CA LEU A 187 0.89 -8.10 -28.39
C LEU A 187 1.30 -8.81 -29.69
N THR A 188 0.39 -8.96 -30.65
CA THR A 188 0.65 -9.69 -31.90
C THR A 188 0.56 -8.83 -33.16
N ASN A 189 0.03 -7.61 -33.08
CA ASN A 189 -0.08 -6.70 -34.22
C ASN A 189 0.90 -5.51 -34.11
N GLU A 190 1.90 -5.47 -34.98
CA GLU A 190 2.95 -4.44 -34.96
C GLU A 190 2.43 -3.02 -35.25
N GLU A 191 1.42 -2.88 -36.12
CA GLU A 191 0.81 -1.58 -36.43
C GLU A 191 0.08 -1.03 -35.20
N VAL A 192 -0.68 -1.89 -34.50
CA VAL A 192 -1.36 -1.53 -33.24
C VAL A 192 -0.35 -1.14 -32.17
N GLN A 193 0.76 -1.88 -32.01
CA GLN A 193 1.81 -1.51 -31.05
C GLN A 193 2.43 -0.15 -31.37
N ASN A 194 2.72 0.12 -32.64
CA ASN A 194 3.31 1.39 -33.06
C ASN A 194 2.36 2.54 -32.77
N ARG A 195 1.08 2.41 -33.15
CA ARG A 195 0.05 3.41 -32.89
C ARG A 195 -0.18 3.63 -31.39
N LEU A 196 -0.20 2.55 -30.60
CA LEU A 196 -0.31 2.63 -29.15
C LEU A 196 0.84 3.42 -28.53
N LEU A 197 2.08 3.08 -28.87
CA LEU A 197 3.26 3.75 -28.33
C LEU A 197 3.36 5.21 -28.80
N ASP A 198 2.92 5.53 -30.03
CA ASP A 198 2.79 6.92 -30.51
C ASP A 198 1.81 7.72 -29.65
N ASN A 199 0.63 7.16 -29.39
CA ASN A 199 -0.42 7.78 -28.56
C ASN A 199 0.01 7.94 -27.10
N ILE A 200 0.70 6.93 -26.53
CA ILE A 200 1.28 7.00 -25.19
C ILE A 200 2.27 8.16 -25.09
N ILE A 201 3.23 8.25 -26.01
CA ILE A 201 4.27 9.30 -25.98
C ILE A 201 3.64 10.69 -26.18
N ALA A 202 2.71 10.84 -27.12
CA ALA A 202 2.01 12.09 -27.34
C ALA A 202 1.23 12.55 -26.10
N THR A 203 0.54 11.61 -25.44
CA THR A 203 -0.20 11.87 -24.19
C THR A 203 0.73 12.21 -23.04
N ALA A 204 1.82 11.45 -22.90
CA ALA A 204 2.82 11.67 -21.86
C ALA A 204 3.43 13.08 -21.94
N ARG A 205 3.78 13.53 -23.16
CA ARG A 205 4.26 14.90 -23.39
C ARG A 205 3.18 15.96 -23.11
N ARG A 206 1.94 15.73 -23.54
CA ARG A 206 0.82 16.68 -23.37
C ARG A 206 0.47 16.91 -21.90
N VAL A 207 0.46 15.85 -21.09
CA VAL A 207 0.04 15.90 -19.68
C VAL A 207 1.24 16.04 -18.73
N ASN A 208 2.47 15.88 -19.23
CA ASN A 208 3.72 15.88 -18.46
C ASN A 208 3.83 14.67 -17.50
N TYR A 209 3.53 13.48 -18.01
CA TYR A 209 3.85 12.22 -17.34
C TYR A 209 5.37 11.98 -17.31
N ARG A 210 5.88 11.35 -16.25
CA ARG A 210 7.31 10.96 -16.13
C ARG A 210 7.54 9.46 -16.15
N ASP A 211 6.49 8.68 -15.95
CA ASP A 211 6.50 7.23 -16.01
C ASP A 211 5.30 6.73 -16.82
N VAL A 212 5.51 5.69 -17.61
CA VAL A 212 4.44 4.91 -18.25
C VAL A 212 4.40 3.54 -17.58
N HIS A 213 3.28 3.27 -16.95
CA HIS A 213 3.03 2.07 -16.17
C HIS A 213 2.11 1.12 -16.94
N PHE A 214 2.65 0.00 -17.43
CA PHE A 214 1.87 -1.03 -18.09
C PHE A 214 1.27 -1.99 -17.07
N ASP A 215 -0.04 -1.92 -16.93
CA ASP A 215 -0.85 -2.81 -16.10
C ASP A 215 -1.68 -3.71 -17.01
N MET A 216 -1.00 -4.67 -17.65
CA MET A 216 -1.64 -5.61 -18.56
C MET A 216 -1.84 -6.97 -17.90
N GLU A 217 -3.06 -7.27 -17.50
CA GLU A 217 -3.40 -8.48 -16.76
C GLU A 217 -4.18 -9.49 -17.61
N PHE A 218 -4.33 -10.72 -17.10
CA PHE A 218 -5.08 -11.81 -17.76
C PHE A 218 -4.64 -12.11 -19.20
N LEU A 219 -3.37 -11.90 -19.50
CA LEU A 219 -2.82 -12.19 -20.81
C LEU A 219 -2.74 -13.72 -21.04
N PRO A 220 -3.13 -14.22 -22.22
CA PRO A 220 -2.98 -15.63 -22.57
C PRO A 220 -1.54 -16.13 -22.32
N PRO A 221 -1.35 -17.30 -21.67
CA PRO A 221 -0.02 -17.82 -21.32
C PRO A 221 0.96 -17.89 -22.50
N GLU A 222 0.48 -18.22 -23.69
CA GLU A 222 1.31 -18.32 -24.91
C GLU A 222 1.85 -16.97 -25.41
N LEU A 223 1.33 -15.85 -24.89
CA LEU A 223 1.80 -14.50 -25.24
C LEU A 223 2.93 -13.99 -24.34
N ARG A 224 3.45 -14.80 -23.42
CA ARG A 224 4.56 -14.43 -22.52
C ARG A 224 5.72 -13.75 -23.26
N GLU A 225 6.22 -14.37 -24.33
CA GLU A 225 7.34 -13.80 -25.10
C GLU A 225 6.94 -12.59 -25.95
N ASN A 226 5.70 -12.58 -26.46
CA ASN A 226 5.16 -11.41 -27.15
C ASN A 226 5.10 -10.20 -26.21
N TYR A 227 4.72 -10.41 -24.94
CA TYR A 227 4.71 -9.35 -23.95
C TYR A 227 6.12 -8.85 -23.65
N ASN A 228 7.07 -9.77 -23.42
CA ASN A 228 8.48 -9.42 -23.24
C ASN A 228 9.04 -8.60 -24.42
N ALA A 229 8.71 -9.00 -25.66
CA ALA A 229 9.13 -8.28 -26.87
C ALA A 229 8.50 -6.88 -26.96
N PHE A 230 7.21 -6.76 -26.67
CA PHE A 230 6.51 -5.48 -26.61
C PHE A 230 7.13 -4.55 -25.56
N LEU A 231 7.43 -5.05 -24.36
CA LEU A 231 8.05 -4.26 -23.29
C LEU A 231 9.46 -3.77 -23.68
N ARG A 232 10.28 -4.57 -24.37
CA ARG A 232 11.59 -4.11 -24.88
C ARG A 232 11.44 -2.97 -25.90
N LYS A 233 10.46 -3.11 -26.81
CA LYS A 233 10.11 -2.08 -27.80
C LYS A 233 9.63 -0.80 -27.11
N ALA A 234 8.72 -0.92 -26.15
CA ALA A 234 8.22 0.18 -25.34
C ALA A 234 9.37 0.87 -24.58
N LYS A 235 10.22 0.11 -23.88
CA LYS A 235 11.36 0.65 -23.12
C LYS A 235 12.29 1.48 -24.01
N THR A 236 12.62 0.97 -25.19
CA THR A 236 13.48 1.68 -26.15
C THR A 236 12.86 3.03 -26.55
N ARG A 237 11.58 3.02 -26.92
CA ARG A 237 10.86 4.22 -27.38
C ARG A 237 10.64 5.23 -26.25
N LEU A 238 10.26 4.77 -25.06
CA LEU A 238 10.01 5.63 -23.89
C LEU A 238 11.31 6.24 -23.35
N SER A 239 12.41 5.47 -23.33
CA SER A 239 13.70 5.99 -22.87
C SER A 239 14.26 7.07 -23.80
N ALA A 240 14.01 6.97 -25.11
CA ALA A 240 14.36 8.03 -26.07
C ALA A 240 13.63 9.36 -25.80
N GLU A 241 12.53 9.31 -25.07
CA GLU A 241 11.71 10.45 -24.64
C GLU A 241 12.01 10.91 -23.21
N GLY A 242 12.99 10.27 -22.54
CA GLY A 242 13.30 10.53 -21.13
C GLY A 242 12.20 10.07 -20.16
N LEU A 243 11.29 9.19 -20.61
CA LEU A 243 10.24 8.61 -19.78
C LEU A 243 10.75 7.33 -19.10
N LEU A 244 10.38 7.17 -17.83
CA LEU A 244 10.49 5.88 -17.14
C LEU A 244 9.44 4.92 -17.67
N MET A 245 9.72 3.62 -17.57
CA MET A 245 8.79 2.55 -17.85
C MET A 245 8.70 1.62 -16.65
N SER A 246 7.48 1.38 -16.18
CA SER A 246 7.19 0.43 -15.12
C SER A 246 6.10 -0.56 -15.53
N THR A 247 5.97 -1.67 -14.80
CA THR A 247 4.96 -2.70 -15.08
C THR A 247 4.34 -3.24 -13.80
N ALA A 248 3.05 -3.56 -13.84
CA ALA A 248 2.41 -4.37 -12.81
C ALA A 248 2.75 -5.86 -13.00
N LEU A 249 2.85 -6.60 -11.89
CA LEU A 249 3.11 -8.04 -11.89
C LEU A 249 2.17 -8.75 -10.92
N ALA A 250 1.48 -9.77 -11.41
CA ALA A 250 0.67 -10.67 -10.60
C ALA A 250 1.53 -11.39 -9.56
N PRO A 251 1.04 -11.62 -8.32
CA PRO A 251 1.84 -12.17 -7.23
C PRO A 251 2.21 -13.64 -7.49
N LYS A 252 3.50 -13.91 -7.71
CA LYS A 252 4.06 -15.25 -7.91
C LYS A 252 4.99 -15.62 -6.78
N THR A 253 5.02 -16.90 -6.42
CA THR A 253 5.99 -17.47 -5.47
C THR A 253 6.99 -18.43 -6.12
N SER A 254 6.82 -18.71 -7.42
CA SER A 254 7.77 -19.48 -8.22
C SER A 254 7.59 -19.21 -9.72
N ALA A 255 8.64 -19.50 -10.51
CA ALA A 255 8.59 -19.40 -11.97
C ALA A 255 7.59 -20.37 -12.60
N ALA A 256 7.36 -21.53 -11.96
CA ALA A 256 6.49 -22.59 -12.46
C ALA A 256 5.00 -22.40 -12.10
N GLN A 257 4.65 -21.32 -11.38
CA GLN A 257 3.26 -21.04 -11.01
C GLN A 257 2.40 -20.81 -12.26
N ARG A 258 1.37 -21.66 -12.41
CA ARG A 258 0.44 -21.65 -13.54
C ARG A 258 -0.85 -20.91 -13.22
N GLY A 259 -1.58 -20.52 -14.26
CA GLY A 259 -2.85 -19.81 -14.19
C GLY A 259 -2.85 -18.58 -15.10
N ALA A 260 -4.04 -18.24 -15.59
CA ALA A 260 -4.26 -17.13 -16.53
C ALA A 260 -3.73 -15.77 -16.04
N TRP A 261 -3.58 -15.60 -14.72
CA TRP A 261 -3.04 -14.37 -14.12
C TRP A 261 -1.50 -14.31 -14.10
N TYR A 262 -0.82 -15.45 -14.18
CA TYR A 262 0.59 -15.56 -13.77
C TYR A 262 1.55 -15.90 -14.91
N GLU A 263 1.10 -16.68 -15.89
CA GLU A 263 2.01 -17.34 -16.85
C GLU A 263 2.61 -16.35 -17.86
N ALA A 264 1.85 -15.33 -18.27
CA ALA A 264 2.34 -14.27 -19.15
C ALA A 264 3.29 -13.29 -18.46
N HIS A 265 3.34 -13.27 -17.12
CA HIS A 265 4.21 -12.39 -16.32
C HIS A 265 5.56 -13.06 -16.03
N ASP A 266 6.55 -12.71 -16.85
CA ASP A 266 7.95 -13.13 -16.71
C ASP A 266 8.72 -12.15 -15.81
N TYR A 267 8.83 -12.48 -14.52
CA TYR A 267 9.48 -11.62 -13.53
C TYR A 267 10.91 -11.24 -13.93
N ARG A 268 11.70 -12.18 -14.47
CA ARG A 268 13.10 -11.90 -14.85
C ARG A 268 13.17 -10.92 -16.00
N ALA A 269 12.40 -11.17 -17.07
CA ALA A 269 12.37 -10.29 -18.22
C ALA A 269 11.87 -8.89 -17.83
N HIS A 270 10.81 -8.79 -17.03
CA HIS A 270 10.33 -7.50 -16.53
C HIS A 270 11.39 -6.78 -15.68
N GLY A 271 12.07 -7.52 -14.79
CA GLY A 271 13.16 -6.99 -13.96
C GLY A 271 14.37 -6.49 -14.75
N GLU A 272 14.66 -7.09 -15.90
CA GLU A 272 15.71 -6.64 -16.83
C GLU A 272 15.28 -5.37 -17.59
N ILE A 273 14.03 -5.33 -18.06
CA ILE A 273 13.55 -4.32 -19.01
C ILE A 273 13.04 -3.04 -18.32
N ALA A 274 12.19 -3.18 -17.29
CA ALA A 274 11.53 -2.05 -16.64
C ALA A 274 12.49 -1.29 -15.71
N ASP A 275 12.23 0.00 -15.49
CA ASP A 275 12.95 0.79 -14.49
C ASP A 275 12.58 0.36 -13.08
N PHE A 276 11.31 -0.02 -12.87
CA PHE A 276 10.80 -0.67 -11.68
C PHE A 276 9.50 -1.44 -11.97
N VAL A 277 9.08 -2.30 -11.04
CA VAL A 277 7.85 -3.07 -11.11
C VAL A 277 6.99 -2.82 -9.87
N VAL A 278 5.68 -2.98 -10.03
CA VAL A 278 4.72 -3.00 -8.91
C VAL A 278 4.21 -4.43 -8.75
N LEU A 279 4.53 -5.06 -7.63
CA LEU A 279 3.98 -6.38 -7.30
C LEU A 279 2.59 -6.20 -6.68
N MET A 280 1.57 -6.85 -7.23
CA MET A 280 0.20 -6.78 -6.71
C MET A 280 0.03 -7.67 -5.47
N THR A 281 0.76 -7.35 -4.40
CA THR A 281 0.82 -8.10 -3.14
C THR A 281 -0.35 -7.77 -2.21
N TYR A 282 -1.57 -7.88 -2.72
CA TYR A 282 -2.84 -7.77 -2.00
C TYR A 282 -3.91 -8.67 -2.66
N GLU A 283 -5.15 -8.66 -2.17
CA GLU A 283 -6.26 -9.52 -2.63
C GLU A 283 -6.12 -11.03 -2.33
N TRP A 284 -5.44 -11.44 -1.25
CA TRP A 284 -5.63 -12.82 -0.73
C TRP A 284 -7.03 -12.98 -0.15
N GLY A 285 -7.41 -12.07 0.75
CA GLY A 285 -8.81 -11.80 1.09
C GLY A 285 -9.37 -10.78 0.13
N TYR A 286 -10.10 -11.24 -0.88
CA TYR A 286 -10.72 -10.38 -1.90
C TYR A 286 -12.25 -10.42 -1.79
N SER A 287 -12.91 -9.46 -2.43
CA SER A 287 -14.36 -9.28 -2.31
C SER A 287 -15.19 -10.49 -2.72
N GLY A 288 -14.73 -11.29 -3.68
CA GLY A 288 -15.38 -12.54 -4.12
C GLY A 288 -14.88 -13.81 -3.46
N GLY A 289 -13.92 -13.69 -2.54
CA GLY A 289 -13.34 -14.80 -1.80
C GLY A 289 -13.88 -14.90 -0.37
N PRO A 290 -13.48 -15.94 0.37
CA PRO A 290 -13.80 -16.07 1.79
C PRO A 290 -13.10 -14.98 2.62
N PRO A 291 -13.64 -14.65 3.83
CA PRO A 291 -13.03 -13.64 4.69
C PRO A 291 -11.66 -14.05 5.22
N MET A 292 -10.64 -13.25 4.89
CA MET A 292 -9.28 -13.33 5.43
C MET A 292 -8.58 -11.97 5.28
N ALA A 293 -7.38 -11.82 5.83
CA ALA A 293 -6.56 -10.62 5.63
C ALA A 293 -6.36 -10.33 4.13
N VAL A 294 -6.43 -9.05 3.75
CA VAL A 294 -6.31 -8.64 2.34
C VAL A 294 -4.87 -8.85 1.83
N SER A 295 -3.87 -8.50 2.63
CA SER A 295 -2.44 -8.68 2.33
C SER A 295 -1.68 -9.28 3.52
N PRO A 296 -1.90 -10.58 3.83
CA PRO A 296 -1.22 -11.26 4.93
C PRO A 296 0.29 -11.23 4.72
N ILE A 297 1.05 -10.80 5.73
CA ILE A 297 2.49 -10.49 5.57
C ILE A 297 3.35 -11.71 5.16
N GLY A 298 2.95 -12.92 5.53
CA GLY A 298 3.65 -14.16 5.15
C GLY A 298 3.62 -14.39 3.63
N PRO A 299 2.43 -14.54 3.02
CA PRO A 299 2.30 -14.60 1.56
C PRO A 299 2.90 -13.40 0.82
N VAL A 300 2.76 -12.18 1.36
CA VAL A 300 3.41 -10.98 0.79
C VAL A 300 4.93 -11.17 0.74
N ARG A 301 5.56 -11.59 1.85
CA ARG A 301 6.99 -11.89 1.91
C ARG A 301 7.40 -12.96 0.91
N GLN A 302 6.65 -14.06 0.79
CA GLN A 302 6.96 -15.13 -0.15
C GLN A 302 7.01 -14.65 -1.61
N VAL A 303 6.10 -13.75 -1.99
CA VAL A 303 6.10 -13.14 -3.33
C VAL A 303 7.32 -12.27 -3.54
N ILE A 304 7.67 -11.44 -2.55
CA ILE A 304 8.83 -10.54 -2.64
C ILE A 304 10.14 -11.35 -2.65
N GLU A 305 10.28 -12.36 -1.80
CA GLU A 305 11.46 -13.22 -1.76
C GLU A 305 11.67 -13.98 -3.07
N TYR A 306 10.59 -14.43 -3.71
CA TYR A 306 10.67 -14.94 -5.08
C TYR A 306 11.10 -13.84 -6.07
N ALA A 307 10.50 -12.65 -6.03
CA ALA A 307 10.88 -11.56 -6.91
C ALA A 307 12.36 -11.17 -6.78
N LEU A 308 12.92 -11.21 -5.58
CA LEU A 308 14.34 -10.97 -5.31
C LEU A 308 15.26 -12.01 -5.96
N THR A 309 14.76 -13.20 -6.29
CA THR A 309 15.53 -14.21 -7.05
C THR A 309 15.56 -13.92 -8.56
N GLU A 310 14.66 -13.05 -9.03
CA GLU A 310 14.49 -12.75 -10.47
C GLU A 310 14.89 -11.32 -10.83
N MET A 311 14.96 -10.38 -9.87
CA MET A 311 15.33 -8.99 -10.12
C MET A 311 15.93 -8.27 -8.90
N PRO A 312 16.65 -7.15 -9.10
CA PRO A 312 17.18 -6.36 -8.00
C PRO A 312 16.08 -5.76 -7.10
N ALA A 313 16.30 -5.76 -5.78
CA ALA A 313 15.40 -5.16 -4.79
C ALA A 313 15.05 -3.69 -5.08
N SER A 314 16.01 -2.92 -5.60
CA SER A 314 15.86 -1.50 -5.96
C SER A 314 14.90 -1.23 -7.13
N LYS A 315 14.40 -2.29 -7.78
CA LYS A 315 13.34 -2.21 -8.80
C LYS A 315 11.97 -2.62 -8.28
N ILE A 316 11.84 -3.12 -7.06
CA ILE A 316 10.59 -3.71 -6.56
C ILE A 316 9.82 -2.68 -5.74
N MET A 317 8.62 -2.29 -6.20
CA MET A 317 7.61 -1.64 -5.37
C MET A 317 6.62 -2.68 -4.85
N MET A 318 6.43 -2.74 -3.53
CA MET A 318 5.43 -3.61 -2.91
C MET A 318 4.05 -2.96 -3.01
N GLY A 319 3.09 -3.66 -3.62
CA GLY A 319 1.68 -3.24 -3.66
C GLY A 319 1.02 -3.36 -2.29
N GLN A 320 0.21 -2.37 -1.92
CA GLN A 320 -0.47 -2.28 -0.63
C GLN A 320 -1.90 -1.76 -0.78
N ASN A 321 -2.86 -2.49 -0.21
CA ASN A 321 -4.25 -2.06 -0.08
C ASN A 321 -4.42 -0.96 0.99
N LEU A 322 -5.28 0.03 0.74
CA LEU A 322 -5.73 1.05 1.70
C LEU A 322 -7.14 0.79 2.25
N TYR A 323 -7.70 -0.39 1.95
CA TYR A 323 -9.02 -0.84 2.37
C TYR A 323 -8.93 -2.18 3.08
N GLY A 324 -10.00 -2.45 3.83
CA GLY A 324 -10.43 -3.77 4.21
C GLY A 324 -11.70 -4.20 3.49
N TYR A 325 -12.25 -5.31 3.94
CA TYR A 325 -13.53 -5.84 3.47
C TYR A 325 -14.38 -6.27 4.66
N ASP A 326 -15.68 -6.11 4.48
CA ASP A 326 -16.74 -6.54 5.38
C ASP A 326 -17.57 -7.62 4.68
N TRP A 327 -17.42 -8.85 5.15
CA TRP A 327 -18.12 -10.03 4.62
C TRP A 327 -19.30 -10.38 5.50
N THR A 328 -20.48 -10.56 4.90
CA THR A 328 -21.61 -11.25 5.52
C THR A 328 -21.35 -12.77 5.54
N LEU A 329 -21.65 -13.42 6.66
CA LEU A 329 -21.44 -14.84 6.90
C LEU A 329 -22.77 -15.63 6.89
N PRO A 330 -22.75 -16.93 6.53
CA PRO A 330 -21.60 -17.68 6.03
C PRO A 330 -21.22 -17.25 4.60
N TYR A 331 -19.93 -17.32 4.28
CA TYR A 331 -19.47 -17.14 2.91
C TYR A 331 -19.96 -18.29 2.02
N VAL A 332 -20.49 -17.94 0.85
CA VAL A 332 -20.91 -18.88 -0.18
C VAL A 332 -20.24 -18.49 -1.50
N PRO A 333 -19.48 -19.38 -2.15
CA PRO A 333 -18.88 -19.11 -3.46
C PRO A 333 -19.93 -18.67 -4.48
N GLY A 334 -19.66 -17.58 -5.20
CA GLY A 334 -20.60 -16.98 -6.17
C GLY A 334 -21.73 -16.15 -5.54
N GLY A 335 -21.71 -15.96 -4.22
CA GLY A 335 -22.61 -15.05 -3.52
C GLY A 335 -22.25 -13.57 -3.70
N PRO A 336 -22.93 -12.66 -2.97
CA PRO A 336 -22.63 -11.24 -3.00
C PRO A 336 -21.19 -10.95 -2.61
N TYR A 337 -20.58 -9.98 -3.30
CA TYR A 337 -19.24 -9.51 -2.97
C TYR A 337 -19.19 -8.82 -1.60
N ALA A 338 -18.08 -9.00 -0.89
CA ALA A 338 -17.79 -8.28 0.34
C ALA A 338 -17.70 -6.77 0.07
N ARG A 339 -18.16 -5.97 1.04
CA ARG A 339 -18.13 -4.52 0.93
C ARG A 339 -16.74 -3.99 1.28
N ALA A 340 -16.11 -3.24 0.38
CA ALA A 340 -14.87 -2.54 0.69
C ALA A 340 -15.12 -1.48 1.78
N VAL A 341 -14.22 -1.40 2.77
CA VAL A 341 -14.29 -0.43 3.86
C VAL A 341 -12.94 0.25 4.04
N SER A 342 -12.94 1.54 4.35
CA SER A 342 -11.72 2.20 4.83
C SER A 342 -11.40 1.74 6.26
N PRO A 343 -10.14 1.83 6.71
CA PRO A 343 -9.78 1.63 8.11
C PRO A 343 -10.59 2.47 9.10
N GLN A 344 -10.86 3.74 8.77
CA GLN A 344 -11.73 4.58 9.59
C GLN A 344 -13.15 4.03 9.68
N ARG A 345 -13.72 3.56 8.55
CA ARG A 345 -15.05 2.94 8.56
C ARG A 345 -15.07 1.62 9.33
N ALA A 346 -14.00 0.82 9.27
CA ALA A 346 -13.89 -0.40 10.06
C ALA A 346 -13.90 -0.10 11.58
N ILE A 347 -13.21 0.96 12.02
CA ILE A 347 -13.24 1.42 13.41
C ILE A 347 -14.65 1.87 13.82
N GLU A 348 -15.34 2.62 12.96
CA GLU A 348 -16.73 3.05 13.20
C GLU A 348 -17.66 1.83 13.34
N ILE A 349 -17.58 0.84 12.45
CA ILE A 349 -18.39 -0.39 12.54
C ILE A 349 -18.14 -1.10 13.87
N ALA A 350 -16.88 -1.22 14.30
CA ALA A 350 -16.55 -1.84 15.58
C ALA A 350 -17.14 -1.06 16.77
N ALA A 351 -17.12 0.27 16.72
CA ALA A 351 -17.72 1.14 17.73
C ALA A 351 -19.24 1.05 17.76
N GLU A 352 -19.89 1.08 16.59
CA GLU A 352 -21.35 0.96 16.40
C GLU A 352 -21.88 -0.36 16.97
N ASN A 353 -21.09 -1.43 16.86
CA ASN A 353 -21.48 -2.77 17.32
C ASN A 353 -20.87 -3.16 18.68
N ASN A 354 -20.15 -2.25 19.33
CA ASN A 354 -19.50 -2.48 20.63
C ASN A 354 -18.64 -3.76 20.69
N VAL A 355 -17.86 -4.01 19.64
CA VAL A 355 -16.96 -5.17 19.54
C VAL A 355 -15.49 -4.73 19.56
N PRO A 356 -14.59 -5.47 20.22
CA PRO A 356 -13.17 -5.16 20.22
C PRO A 356 -12.52 -5.50 18.87
N ILE A 357 -11.54 -4.69 18.47
CA ILE A 357 -10.66 -4.98 17.33
C ILE A 357 -9.58 -5.96 17.79
N ARG A 358 -9.51 -7.12 17.14
CA ARG A 358 -8.47 -8.12 17.34
C ARG A 358 -7.34 -7.91 16.34
N TYR A 359 -6.20 -8.54 16.59
CA TYR A 359 -5.05 -8.48 15.70
C TYR A 359 -4.48 -9.88 15.50
N ASP A 360 -4.38 -10.31 14.24
CA ASP A 360 -3.73 -11.56 13.88
C ASP A 360 -2.22 -11.31 13.74
N ASN A 361 -1.43 -11.87 14.66
CA ASN A 361 0.03 -11.72 14.65
C ASN A 361 0.71 -12.51 13.52
N THR A 362 0.06 -13.51 12.94
CA THR A 362 0.58 -14.29 11.82
C THR A 362 0.38 -13.54 10.51
N ALA A 363 -0.83 -13.03 10.29
CA ALA A 363 -1.14 -12.23 9.10
C ALA A 363 -0.61 -10.80 9.20
N GLN A 364 -0.35 -10.31 10.42
CA GLN A 364 -0.11 -8.90 10.74
C GLN A 364 -1.25 -8.00 10.25
N ALA A 365 -2.49 -8.33 10.63
CA ALA A 365 -3.66 -7.56 10.22
C ALA A 365 -4.74 -7.51 11.33
N PRO A 366 -5.44 -6.36 11.49
CA PRO A 366 -6.59 -6.25 12.38
C PRO A 366 -7.85 -6.89 11.80
N TYR A 367 -8.69 -7.42 12.68
CA TYR A 367 -9.99 -7.97 12.31
C TYR A 367 -10.97 -7.95 13.48
N PHE A 368 -12.26 -8.09 13.19
CA PHE A 368 -13.29 -8.34 14.19
C PHE A 368 -14.51 -9.01 13.57
N ASP A 369 -15.34 -9.60 14.42
CA ASP A 369 -16.64 -10.17 14.05
C ASP A 369 -17.74 -9.36 14.73
N TYR A 370 -18.88 -9.17 14.06
CA TYR A 370 -20.06 -8.53 14.65
C TYR A 370 -21.35 -9.15 14.09
N THR A 371 -22.49 -8.82 14.70
CA THR A 371 -23.81 -9.21 14.21
C THR A 371 -24.59 -7.94 13.89
N ASP A 372 -25.13 -7.83 12.68
CA ASP A 372 -25.93 -6.67 12.28
C ASP A 372 -27.33 -6.67 12.91
N ASN A 373 -28.10 -5.61 12.65
CA ASN A 373 -29.46 -5.45 13.19
C ASN A 373 -30.45 -6.49 12.63
N GLU A 374 -30.12 -7.14 11.52
CA GLU A 374 -30.91 -8.23 10.93
C GLU A 374 -30.50 -9.61 11.47
N GLY A 375 -29.57 -9.68 12.42
CA GLY A 375 -29.08 -10.93 13.01
C GLY A 375 -28.07 -11.68 12.14
N ARG A 376 -27.56 -11.07 11.07
CA ARG A 376 -26.54 -11.68 10.20
C ARG A 376 -25.16 -11.47 10.81
N GLN A 377 -24.33 -12.50 10.76
CA GLN A 377 -22.96 -12.42 11.22
C GLN A 377 -22.07 -11.78 10.15
N HIS A 378 -21.09 -11.01 10.58
CA HIS A 378 -20.14 -10.33 9.72
C HIS A 378 -18.72 -10.55 10.23
N ARG A 379 -17.76 -10.57 9.30
CA ARG A 379 -16.33 -10.55 9.59
C ARG A 379 -15.68 -9.42 8.80
N VAL A 380 -14.92 -8.59 9.50
CA VAL A 380 -14.18 -7.46 8.90
C VAL A 380 -12.69 -7.71 9.05
N TRP A 381 -11.96 -7.66 7.94
CA TRP A 381 -10.49 -7.55 7.93
C TRP A 381 -10.10 -6.22 7.30
N PHE A 382 -9.14 -5.51 7.88
CA PHE A 382 -8.72 -4.19 7.39
C PHE A 382 -7.23 -3.94 7.68
N GLU A 383 -6.76 -2.71 7.50
CA GLU A 383 -5.40 -2.30 7.80
C GLU A 383 -5.38 -1.27 8.93
N ASP A 384 -4.34 -1.26 9.75
CA ASP A 384 -4.15 -0.24 10.78
C ASP A 384 -2.67 0.15 10.91
N ALA A 385 -2.35 1.00 11.89
CA ALA A 385 -0.97 1.46 12.05
C ALA A 385 0.02 0.31 12.30
N ARG A 386 -0.41 -0.78 12.97
CA ARG A 386 0.44 -1.94 13.24
C ARG A 386 0.77 -2.69 11.96
N SER A 387 -0.24 -3.01 11.15
CA SER A 387 -0.06 -3.75 9.90
C SER A 387 0.78 -2.98 8.89
N ILE A 388 0.57 -1.67 8.76
CA ILE A 388 1.39 -0.81 7.88
C ILE A 388 2.84 -0.73 8.36
N GLN A 389 3.07 -0.54 9.67
CA GLN A 389 4.45 -0.52 10.19
C GLN A 389 5.16 -1.87 9.99
N ALA A 390 4.47 -3.00 10.13
CA ALA A 390 5.03 -4.31 9.84
C ALA A 390 5.47 -4.44 8.37
N LYS A 391 4.66 -3.90 7.44
CA LYS A 391 5.00 -3.86 6.01
C LYS A 391 6.12 -2.87 5.67
N PHE A 392 6.21 -1.73 6.35
CA PHE A 392 7.36 -0.82 6.21
C PHE A 392 8.66 -1.44 6.75
N ASN A 393 8.57 -2.23 7.81
CA ASN A 393 9.72 -3.01 8.27
C ASN A 393 10.15 -4.03 7.21
N LEU A 394 9.21 -4.70 6.55
CA LEU A 394 9.50 -5.63 5.45
C LEU A 394 10.18 -4.93 4.25
N VAL A 395 9.70 -3.75 3.86
CA VAL A 395 10.32 -2.92 2.80
C VAL A 395 11.77 -2.60 3.14
N LYS A 396 12.05 -2.20 4.39
CA LYS A 396 13.39 -1.87 4.87
C LYS A 396 14.28 -3.11 4.99
N GLU A 397 13.75 -4.19 5.53
CA GLU A 397 14.46 -5.47 5.71
C GLU A 397 14.96 -6.03 4.38
N LEU A 398 14.11 -5.97 3.35
CA LEU A 398 14.40 -6.52 2.03
C LEU A 398 15.01 -5.49 1.05
N GLY A 399 15.24 -4.25 1.50
CA GLY A 399 15.86 -3.19 0.69
C GLY A 399 15.08 -2.84 -0.57
N LEU A 400 13.74 -2.86 -0.49
CA LEU A 400 12.87 -2.62 -1.64
C LEU A 400 12.87 -1.15 -2.06
N ARG A 401 12.49 -0.89 -3.33
CA ARG A 401 12.38 0.46 -3.88
C ARG A 401 11.36 1.33 -3.15
N GLY A 402 10.26 0.72 -2.70
CA GLY A 402 9.22 1.40 -1.94
C GLY A 402 7.84 0.74 -2.02
N VAL A 403 6.78 1.56 -1.95
CA VAL A 403 5.40 1.09 -1.75
C VAL A 403 4.45 1.70 -2.77
N SER A 404 3.51 0.89 -3.26
CA SER A 404 2.49 1.27 -4.25
C SER A 404 1.09 1.07 -3.68
N TYR A 405 0.29 2.12 -3.56
CA TYR A 405 -1.00 2.06 -2.87
C TYR A 405 -2.20 1.93 -3.80
N TRP A 406 -2.99 0.88 -3.60
CA TRP A 406 -4.35 0.75 -4.14
C TRP A 406 -5.37 0.98 -3.01
N LYS A 407 -6.19 2.03 -3.02
CA LYS A 407 -6.13 3.24 -3.86
C LYS A 407 -6.55 4.44 -3.01
N LEU A 408 -6.30 5.64 -3.51
CA LEU A 408 -6.77 6.88 -2.88
C LEU A 408 -8.30 6.96 -2.85
N GLY A 409 -8.82 7.79 -1.93
CA GLY A 409 -10.26 7.96 -1.70
C GLY A 409 -10.78 7.20 -0.47
N LEU A 410 -9.94 6.38 0.16
CA LEU A 410 -10.23 5.67 1.41
C LEU A 410 -9.48 6.33 2.57
N SER A 411 -10.21 6.72 3.62
CA SER A 411 -9.57 7.41 4.76
C SER A 411 -8.73 6.45 5.60
N PHE A 412 -7.43 6.74 5.67
CA PHE A 412 -6.47 6.04 6.51
C PHE A 412 -5.31 6.99 6.89
N PRO A 413 -5.52 7.95 7.80
CA PRO A 413 -4.56 9.01 8.08
C PRO A 413 -3.22 8.50 8.63
N GLN A 414 -3.25 7.41 9.43
CA GLN A 414 -2.06 6.83 10.04
C GLN A 414 -1.06 6.32 9.01
N ASN A 415 -1.51 5.87 7.84
CA ASN A 415 -0.61 5.43 6.77
C ASN A 415 0.34 6.54 6.35
N TRP A 416 -0.20 7.73 6.06
CA TRP A 416 0.58 8.88 5.59
C TRP A 416 1.55 9.40 6.65
N LEU A 417 1.11 9.44 7.89
CA LEU A 417 1.97 9.77 9.04
C LEU A 417 3.13 8.78 9.19
N LEU A 418 2.85 7.48 9.07
CA LEU A 418 3.89 6.47 9.16
C LEU A 418 4.88 6.55 7.99
N ILE A 419 4.46 6.97 6.78
CA ILE A 419 5.39 7.21 5.66
C ILE A 419 6.39 8.30 6.04
N GLU A 420 5.91 9.45 6.54
CA GLU A 420 6.78 10.57 6.95
C GLU A 420 7.77 10.19 8.06
N GLU A 421 7.34 9.35 9.00
CA GLU A 421 8.21 8.84 10.06
C GLU A 421 9.25 7.85 9.54
N ASN A 422 8.89 7.03 8.55
CA ASN A 422 9.73 5.89 8.15
C ASN A 422 10.66 6.20 6.98
N PHE A 423 10.30 7.12 6.09
CA PHE A 423 10.96 7.29 4.80
C PHE A 423 11.23 8.75 4.45
N ASP A 424 12.36 8.98 3.78
CA ASP A 424 12.59 10.18 3.01
C ASP A 424 12.01 9.94 1.61
N VAL A 425 10.79 10.44 1.36
CA VAL A 425 10.08 10.19 0.10
C VAL A 425 10.79 10.89 -1.06
N VAL A 426 11.22 10.10 -2.06
CA VAL A 426 11.87 10.61 -3.27
C VAL A 426 10.88 11.45 -4.08
N LYS A 427 11.32 12.61 -4.57
CA LYS A 427 10.52 13.56 -5.38
C LYS A 427 11.05 13.62 -6.81
N ARG A 428 10.18 13.97 -7.77
CA ARG A 428 10.49 13.94 -9.22
C ARG A 428 9.85 15.06 -10.01
#